data_AF-W2MLD7-F1
#
_entry.id   AF-W2MLD7-F1
#
_cell.length_a   1.000
_cell.length_b   1.000
_cell.length_c   1.000
_cell.angle_alpha   90.00
_cell.angle_beta   90.00
_cell.angle_gamma   90.00
#
_symmetry.space_group_name_H-M   'P 1'
#
loop_
_entity.id
_entity.type
_entity.pdbx_description
1 polymer ?
#
loop_
_entity_poly.entity_id
_entity_poly.type
_entity_poly.pdbx_seq_one_letter_code
_entity_poly.pdbx_strand_id
1 'polypeptide(L)'
;EAVRGEFSGYATEALVFYVRLALEPDMAIAIHFERMMKGLGTDEKGLSAAVIRYHWMQPRVEQLYEKLYGRSLEERIRTDTDANYGDLLVTLLHIPTDDDESSRNSDSDSSSGKEPENAT
;
A
#
# COMPACT_ATOMS: atom_id res chain seq x y z
N GLU A 1 -26.55 0.47 1.93
CA GLU A 1 -27.93 0.95 1.89
C GLU A 1 -28.25 2.03 2.92
N ALA A 2 -28.29 1.75 4.23
CA ALA A 2 -28.71 2.74 5.24
C ALA A 2 -28.01 4.12 5.12
N VAL A 3 -26.68 4.15 5.02
CA VAL A 3 -25.91 5.42 4.88
C VAL A 3 -26.31 6.23 3.65
N ARG A 4 -26.61 5.58 2.52
CA ARG A 4 -26.96 6.27 1.27
C ARG A 4 -28.39 6.80 1.25
N GLY A 5 -29.26 6.28 2.12
CA GLY A 5 -30.64 6.78 2.29
C GLY A 5 -30.72 7.99 3.22
N GLU A 6 -29.86 8.05 4.23
CA GLU A 6 -29.91 9.07 5.30
C GLU A 6 -29.03 10.30 5.04
N PHE A 7 -27.95 10.14 4.28
CA PHE A 7 -26.98 11.20 4.03
C PHE A 7 -26.91 11.54 2.54
N SER A 8 -26.27 12.67 2.21
CA SER A 8 -25.96 13.04 0.82
C SER A 8 -24.55 13.61 0.67
N GLY A 9 -24.10 13.80 -0.57
CA GLY A 9 -22.82 14.43 -0.91
C GLY A 9 -21.62 13.78 -0.23
N TYR A 10 -20.68 14.61 0.22
CA TYR A 10 -19.41 14.16 0.83
C TYR A 10 -19.60 13.35 2.12
N ALA A 11 -20.64 13.63 2.91
CA ALA A 11 -20.92 12.89 4.13
C ALA A 11 -21.25 11.43 3.82
N THR A 12 -22.04 11.18 2.78
CA THR A 12 -22.35 9.80 2.33
C THR A 12 -21.08 9.08 1.90
N GLU A 13 -20.27 9.72 1.06
CA GLU A 13 -19.06 9.10 0.51
C GLU A 13 -18.05 8.77 1.61
N ALA A 14 -17.87 9.67 2.59
CA ALA A 14 -17.02 9.43 3.74
C ALA A 14 -17.54 8.29 4.62
N LEU A 15 -18.84 8.30 4.97
CA LEU A 15 -19.42 7.27 5.83
C LEU A 15 -19.45 5.89 5.14
N VAL A 16 -19.73 5.83 3.85
CA VAL A 16 -19.62 4.58 3.07
C VAL A 16 -18.18 4.08 3.06
N PHE A 17 -17.21 4.96 2.88
CA PHE A 17 -15.80 4.60 2.96
C PHE A 17 -15.44 4.03 4.35
N TYR A 18 -15.84 4.69 5.44
CA TYR A 18 -15.58 4.21 6.80
C TYR A 18 -16.25 2.86 7.11
N VAL A 19 -17.50 2.66 6.67
CA VAL A 19 -18.18 1.36 6.83
C VAL A 19 -17.43 0.26 6.07
N ARG A 20 -17.00 0.53 4.83
CA ARG A 20 -16.20 -0.44 4.06
C ARG A 20 -14.85 -0.70 4.70
N LEU A 21 -14.18 0.33 5.20
CA LEU A 21 -12.91 0.21 5.91
C LEU A 21 -13.05 -0.69 7.15
N ALA A 22 -14.18 -0.64 7.86
CA ALA A 22 -14.42 -1.49 9.01
C ALA A 22 -14.72 -2.97 8.67
N LEU A 23 -15.24 -3.24 7.46
CA LEU A 23 -15.68 -4.58 7.06
C LEU A 23 -14.67 -5.31 6.17
N GLU A 24 -14.10 -4.59 5.21
CA GLU A 24 -13.21 -5.12 4.16
C GLU A 24 -12.06 -4.11 3.92
N PRO A 25 -11.17 -3.90 4.90
CA PRO A 25 -10.24 -2.79 4.88
C PRO A 25 -9.30 -2.80 3.67
N ASP A 26 -8.72 -3.96 3.33
CA ASP A 26 -7.79 -4.08 2.20
C ASP A 26 -8.47 -3.69 0.87
N MET A 27 -9.71 -4.15 0.64
CA MET A 27 -10.52 -3.84 -0.53
C MET A 27 -10.93 -2.37 -0.57
N ALA A 28 -11.36 -1.83 0.58
CA ALA A 28 -11.76 -0.43 0.70
C ALA A 28 -10.59 0.52 0.37
N ILE A 29 -9.40 0.20 0.87
CA ILE A 29 -8.18 0.99 0.63
C ILE A 29 -7.73 0.87 -0.83
N ALA A 30 -7.72 -0.33 -1.41
CA ALA A 30 -7.35 -0.52 -2.83
C ALA A 30 -8.26 0.29 -3.77
N ILE A 31 -9.58 0.25 -3.54
CA ILE A 31 -10.55 1.06 -4.30
C ILE A 31 -10.33 2.56 -4.06
N HIS A 32 -9.97 2.94 -2.84
CA HIS A 32 -9.71 4.34 -2.51
C HIS A 32 -8.49 4.87 -3.26
N PHE A 33 -7.39 4.10 -3.34
CA PHE A 33 -6.23 4.44 -4.16
C PHE A 33 -6.62 4.71 -5.61
N GLU A 34 -7.38 3.80 -6.24
CA GLU A 34 -7.81 4.02 -7.62
C GLU A 34 -8.68 5.28 -7.74
N ARG A 35 -9.56 5.55 -6.77
CA ARG A 35 -10.39 6.76 -6.80
C ARG A 35 -9.58 8.06 -6.80
N MET A 36 -8.41 8.10 -6.16
CA MET A 36 -7.57 9.31 -6.11
C MET A 36 -6.80 9.55 -7.41
N MET A 37 -6.55 8.49 -8.19
CA MET A 37 -5.82 8.56 -9.46
C MET A 37 -6.74 8.51 -10.69
N LYS A 38 -7.99 8.11 -10.51
CA LYS A 38 -8.95 7.98 -11.62
C LYS A 38 -9.51 9.35 -12.01
N GLY A 39 -9.23 9.79 -13.23
CA GLY A 39 -9.86 10.96 -13.82
C GLY A 39 -8.88 11.80 -14.62
N LEU A 40 -9.21 13.09 -14.78
CA LEU A 40 -8.25 14.08 -15.28
C LEU A 40 -7.47 14.63 -14.10
N GLY A 41 -6.18 14.27 -14.05
CA GLY A 41 -5.30 14.60 -12.93
C GLY A 41 -5.54 13.71 -11.71
N THR A 42 -4.83 14.07 -10.64
CA THR A 42 -4.63 13.21 -9.47
C THR A 42 -4.97 13.98 -8.22
N ASP A 43 -5.73 13.39 -7.30
CA ASP A 43 -5.90 13.94 -5.94
C ASP A 43 -4.63 13.63 -5.13
N GLU A 44 -3.55 14.37 -5.41
CA GLU A 44 -2.23 14.18 -4.78
C GLU A 44 -2.30 14.32 -3.26
N LYS A 45 -3.15 15.21 -2.75
CA LYS A 45 -3.32 15.39 -1.30
C LYS A 45 -3.96 14.15 -0.68
N GLY A 46 -5.02 13.63 -1.30
CA GLY A 46 -5.62 12.37 -0.89
C GLY A 46 -4.62 11.22 -0.97
N LEU A 47 -3.94 11.09 -2.11
CA LEU A 47 -3.02 10.00 -2.40
C LEU A 47 -1.89 9.95 -1.37
N SER A 48 -1.25 11.10 -1.10
CA SER A 48 -0.22 11.23 -0.06
C SER A 48 -0.74 10.80 1.31
N ALA A 49 -1.92 11.28 1.68
CA ALA A 49 -2.52 10.96 2.98
C ALA A 49 -2.82 9.47 3.12
N ALA A 50 -3.25 8.80 2.04
CA ALA A 50 -3.55 7.38 2.04
C ALA A 50 -2.29 6.51 2.11
N VAL A 51 -1.24 6.85 1.33
CA VAL A 51 0.05 6.14 1.38
C VAL A 51 0.60 6.11 2.81
N ILE A 52 0.60 7.25 3.50
CA ILE A 52 1.10 7.37 4.88
C ILE A 52 0.17 6.67 5.88
N ARG A 53 -1.14 6.95 5.81
CA ARG A 53 -2.12 6.46 6.79
C ARG A 53 -2.23 4.94 6.81
N TYR A 54 -2.10 4.31 5.65
CA TYR A 54 -2.29 2.87 5.47
C TYR A 54 -0.98 2.11 5.24
N HIS A 55 0.19 2.69 5.54
CA HIS A 55 1.50 2.07 5.29
C HIS A 55 1.60 0.63 5.83
N TRP A 56 1.11 0.39 7.05
CA TRP A 56 1.11 -0.94 7.69
C TRP A 56 0.21 -1.99 7.01
N MET A 57 -0.63 -1.59 6.07
CA MET A 57 -1.52 -2.47 5.29
C MET A 57 -1.03 -2.72 3.87
N GLN A 58 0.00 -1.99 3.41
CA GLN A 58 0.39 -1.95 2.00
C GLN A 58 0.70 -3.32 1.40
N PRO A 59 1.41 -4.25 2.07
CA PRO A 59 1.70 -5.55 1.48
C PRO A 59 0.45 -6.31 1.02
N ARG A 60 -0.65 -6.22 1.78
CA ARG A 60 -1.93 -6.86 1.40
C ARG A 60 -2.70 -6.04 0.37
N VAL A 61 -2.68 -4.72 0.51
CA VAL A 61 -3.38 -3.79 -0.40
C VAL A 61 -2.76 -3.85 -1.79
N GLU A 62 -1.44 -3.87 -1.94
CA GLU A 62 -0.74 -3.95 -3.22
C GLU A 62 -1.10 -5.24 -3.98
N GLN A 63 -1.06 -6.40 -3.29
CA GLN A 63 -1.47 -7.69 -3.86
C GLN A 63 -2.94 -7.68 -4.33
N LEU A 64 -3.82 -7.07 -3.54
CA LEU A 64 -5.23 -6.99 -3.90
C LEU A 64 -5.48 -6.01 -5.04
N TYR A 65 -4.81 -4.86 -5.02
CA TYR A 65 -4.90 -3.84 -6.06
C TYR A 65 -4.52 -4.42 -7.43
N GLU A 66 -3.42 -5.18 -7.50
CA GLU A 66 -2.99 -5.84 -8.74
C GLU A 66 -4.04 -6.85 -9.25
N LYS A 67 -4.64 -7.65 -8.36
CA LYS A 67 -5.74 -8.57 -8.72
C LYS A 67 -6.98 -7.84 -9.25
N LEU A 68 -7.29 -6.66 -8.72
CA LEU A 68 -8.48 -5.89 -9.09
C LEU A 68 -8.31 -5.13 -10.41
N TYR A 69 -7.12 -4.59 -10.66
CA TYR A 69 -6.89 -3.64 -11.75
C TYR A 69 -5.92 -4.14 -12.83
N GLY A 70 -5.28 -5.30 -12.63
CA GLY A 70 -4.38 -5.92 -13.62
C GLY A 70 -3.05 -5.19 -13.80
N ARG A 71 -2.69 -4.29 -12.87
CA ARG A 71 -1.41 -3.56 -12.80
C ARG A 71 -1.07 -3.27 -11.35
N SER A 72 0.22 -3.14 -11.02
CA SER A 72 0.63 -2.87 -9.65
C SER A 72 0.23 -1.46 -9.21
N LEU A 73 0.05 -1.27 -7.90
CA LEU A 73 -0.22 0.07 -7.33
C LEU A 73 0.97 1.01 -7.56
N GLU A 74 2.19 0.48 -7.52
CA GLU A 74 3.41 1.20 -7.84
C GLU A 74 3.41 1.74 -9.28
N GLU A 75 3.12 0.90 -10.27
CA GLU A 75 3.01 1.31 -11.68
C GLU A 75 1.89 2.34 -11.85
N ARG A 76 0.76 2.12 -11.18
CA ARG A 76 -0.35 3.06 -11.20
C ARG A 76 0.07 4.45 -10.72
N ILE A 77 0.78 4.54 -9.59
CA ILE A 77 1.21 5.82 -9.03
C ILE A 77 2.20 6.49 -9.98
N ARG A 78 3.22 5.78 -10.47
CA ARG A 78 4.23 6.38 -11.36
C ARG A 78 3.64 6.89 -12.68
N THR A 79 2.59 6.25 -13.20
CA THR A 79 1.95 6.68 -14.45
C THR A 79 1.00 7.86 -14.28
N ASP A 80 0.58 8.15 -13.05
CA ASP A 80 -0.43 9.18 -12.74
C ASP A 80 0.14 10.39 -12.00
N THR A 81 1.44 10.37 -11.71
CA THR A 81 2.12 11.42 -10.93
C THR A 81 3.40 11.87 -11.62
N ASP A 82 3.85 13.09 -11.32
CA ASP A 82 5.14 13.56 -11.79
C ASP A 82 6.29 12.76 -11.17
N ALA A 83 7.37 12.56 -11.94
CA ALA A 83 8.44 11.61 -11.62
C ALA A 83 8.94 11.67 -10.15
N ASN A 84 9.39 12.84 -9.68
CA ASN A 84 9.94 12.98 -8.32
C ASN A 84 8.89 12.70 -7.23
N TYR A 85 7.64 13.11 -7.47
CA TYR A 85 6.56 12.91 -6.51
C TYR A 85 6.13 11.43 -6.48
N GLY A 86 6.00 10.81 -7.66
CA GLY A 86 5.72 9.38 -7.79
C GLY A 86 6.79 8.51 -7.13
N ASP A 87 8.07 8.80 -7.38
CA ASP A 87 9.19 8.05 -6.77
C ASP A 87 9.21 8.19 -5.23
N LEU A 88 8.86 9.38 -4.71
CA LEU A 88 8.69 9.56 -3.27
C LEU A 88 7.56 8.69 -2.73
N LEU A 89 6.38 8.71 -3.36
CA LEU A 89 5.24 7.90 -2.92
C LEU A 89 5.55 6.40 -2.95
N VAL A 90 6.19 5.92 -4.01
CA VAL A 90 6.60 4.51 -4.10
C VAL A 90 7.61 4.16 -3.00
N THR A 91 8.57 5.03 -2.71
CA THR A 91 9.50 4.82 -1.60
C THR A 91 8.74 4.66 -0.27
N LEU A 92 7.71 5.47 -0.05
CA LEU A 92 6.88 5.38 1.16
C LEU A 92 6.00 4.11 1.21
N LEU A 93 5.59 3.58 0.05
CA LEU A 93 4.83 2.32 -0.02
C LEU A 93 5.62 1.13 0.51
N HIS A 94 6.94 1.12 0.28
CA HIS A 94 7.81 -0.02 0.60
C HIS A 94 8.65 0.17 1.86
N ILE A 95 8.28 1.13 2.72
CA ILE A 95 8.89 1.24 4.05
C ILE A 95 8.59 -0.05 4.82
N PRO A 96 9.61 -0.76 5.32
CA PRO A 96 9.40 -1.96 6.12
C PRO A 96 8.49 -1.68 7.30
N THR A 97 7.56 -2.59 7.55
CA THR A 97 6.69 -2.56 8.72
C THR A 97 7.25 -3.52 9.77
N ASP A 98 6.95 -3.32 11.04
CA ASP A 98 7.52 -4.15 12.13
C ASP A 98 7.22 -5.66 11.95
N ASP A 99 6.16 -5.99 11.20
CA ASP A 99 5.80 -7.37 10.84
C ASP A 99 6.83 -8.04 9.90
N ASP A 100 7.56 -7.24 9.09
CA ASP A 100 8.52 -7.72 8.09
C ASP A 100 9.86 -8.17 8.71
N GLU A 101 10.26 -7.63 9.88
CA GLU A 101 11.52 -8.00 10.54
C GLU A 101 11.52 -9.45 11.06
N SER A 102 10.34 -9.99 11.38
CA SER A 102 10.19 -11.37 11.86
C SER A 102 10.57 -12.43 10.81
N SER A 103 10.56 -12.07 9.52
CA SER A 103 10.81 -12.98 8.39
C SER A 103 12.26 -13.02 7.94
N ARG A 104 13.11 -12.07 8.36
CA ARG A 104 14.52 -11.97 7.92
C ARG A 104 15.50 -12.80 8.76
N ASN A 105 15.07 -13.32 9.91
CA ASN A 105 15.93 -14.05 10.84
C ASN A 105 16.08 -15.56 10.57
N SER A 106 15.51 -16.11 9.49
CA SER A 106 15.67 -17.53 9.15
C SER A 106 16.86 -17.86 8.25
N ASP A 107 17.49 -16.87 7.62
CA ASP A 107 18.42 -17.12 6.50
C ASP A 107 19.91 -16.98 6.89
N SER A 108 20.23 -16.78 8.18
CA SER A 108 21.61 -16.55 8.64
C SER A 108 22.33 -17.78 9.21
N ASP A 109 21.70 -18.95 9.31
CA ASP A 109 22.31 -20.15 9.92
C ASP A 109 22.61 -21.25 8.88
N SER A 110 23.47 -20.95 7.92
CA SER A 110 24.07 -21.96 7.01
C SER A 110 25.43 -21.50 6.47
N SER A 111 26.38 -21.24 7.37
CA SER A 111 27.80 -21.32 7.03
C SER A 111 28.65 -21.55 8.29
N SER A 112 28.59 -22.77 8.85
CA SER A 112 29.65 -23.21 9.76
C SER A 112 30.97 -23.30 9.01
N GLY A 113 31.93 -22.53 9.49
CA GLY A 113 33.27 -22.41 8.92
C GLY A 113 34.06 -23.72 8.90
N LYS A 114 35.00 -23.78 7.97
CA LYS A 114 36.23 -24.54 8.16
C LYS A 114 37.37 -23.54 8.27
N GLU A 115 38.00 -23.52 9.44
CA GLU A 115 39.27 -22.83 9.70
C GLU A 115 40.37 -23.31 8.74
N PRO A 116 41.33 -22.46 8.35
CA PRO A 116 42.54 -22.91 7.71
C PRO A 116 43.54 -23.43 8.76
N GLU A 117 43.86 -24.72 8.69
CA GLU A 117 44.99 -25.31 9.42
C GLU A 117 46.32 -24.79 8.84
N ASN A 118 47.14 -24.19 9.71
CA ASN A 118 48.53 -23.82 9.47
C ASN A 118 49.45 -25.03 9.70
N ALA A 119 50.31 -25.37 8.72
CA ALA A 119 51.66 -25.96 8.83
C ALA A 119 52.08 -26.37 7.39
N THR A 120 53.22 -25.98 6.81
CA THR A 120 54.61 -26.05 7.29
C THR A 120 55.46 -25.06 6.51
#